data_AF-A0AAJ0PD97-F1
#
_entry.id   AF-A0AAJ0PD97-F1
#
_cell.length_a   1.000
_cell.length_b   1.000
_cell.length_c   1.000
_cell.angle_alpha   90.00
_cell.angle_beta   90.00
_cell.angle_gamma   90.00
#
_symmetry.space_group_name_H-M   'P 1'
#
loop_
_entity.id
_entity.type
_entity.pdbx_description
1 polymer ?
#
loop_
_entity_poly.entity_id
_entity_poly.type
_entity_poly.pdbx_seq_one_letter_code
_entity_poly.pdbx_strand_id
1 'polypeptide(L)'
;MKICHQLAGLLLAGLVGLSPAVLAQTPPKVKAAAAATAQRLASNHALVVDLKTNQVLFAQNPDQVAPIASVTKLMTAMVVLDAKQPLDQVIDIDISENPAMRGVFSRVRLGSELTRRDMLQLALMSSENRAATSLAYHYPGGQKAFVAAMNAKARALGMKNTR
;
A
#
# COMPACT_ATOMS: atom_id res chain seq x y z
N MET A 1 -14.73 32.80 -59.52
CA MET A 1 -16.08 33.39 -59.54
C MET A 1 -16.76 33.11 -58.19
N LYS A 2 -17.35 34.16 -57.58
CA LYS A 2 -18.09 34.25 -56.29
C LYS A 2 -17.18 34.26 -55.03
N ILE A 3 -16.76 35.41 -54.46
CA ILE A 3 -17.47 36.54 -53.79
C ILE A 3 -18.26 36.02 -52.57
N CYS A 4 -17.71 36.03 -51.34
CA CYS A 4 -17.58 37.13 -50.36
C CYS A 4 -18.91 37.49 -49.66
N HIS A 5 -19.00 37.23 -48.35
CA HIS A 5 -19.72 38.09 -47.39
C HIS A 5 -19.04 38.03 -46.02
N GLN A 6 -18.56 39.20 -45.58
CA GLN A 6 -18.21 39.53 -44.21
C GLN A 6 -19.49 39.61 -43.37
N LEU A 7 -19.39 39.36 -42.06
CA LEU A 7 -20.17 40.09 -41.06
C LEU A 7 -19.42 40.07 -39.72
N ALA A 8 -19.04 41.27 -39.31
CA ALA A 8 -18.48 41.60 -38.01
C ALA A 8 -19.57 41.55 -36.92
N GLY A 9 -19.20 41.12 -35.72
CA GLY A 9 -20.01 41.22 -34.51
C GLY A 9 -19.11 41.52 -33.32
N LEU A 10 -19.19 42.76 -32.84
CA LEU A 10 -18.49 43.32 -31.68
C LEU A 10 -19.49 43.39 -30.49
N LEU A 11 -18.95 43.39 -29.26
CA LEU A 11 -19.60 43.72 -27.96
C LEU A 11 -20.41 42.55 -27.33
N LEU A 12 -20.42 42.26 -26.03
CA LEU A 12 -20.20 43.09 -24.83
C LEU A 12 -19.81 42.19 -23.63
N ALA A 13 -19.23 42.84 -22.62
CA ALA A 13 -18.70 42.33 -21.34
C ALA A 13 -19.58 41.37 -20.53
N GLY A 14 -18.89 40.47 -19.80
CA GLY A 14 -19.45 39.65 -18.72
C GLY A 14 -18.34 39.12 -17.80
N LEU A 15 -17.89 39.96 -16.88
CA LEU A 15 -17.04 39.57 -15.74
C LEU A 15 -17.85 38.64 -14.82
N VAL A 16 -17.49 37.35 -14.78
CA VAL A 16 -17.86 36.45 -13.68
C VAL A 16 -16.56 35.86 -13.13
N GLY A 17 -16.15 36.37 -11.98
CA GLY A 17 -15.02 35.85 -11.23
C GLY A 17 -15.32 34.43 -10.75
N LEU A 18 -14.45 33.50 -11.11
CA LEU A 18 -14.35 32.19 -10.48
C LEU A 18 -12.87 31.99 -10.13
N SER A 19 -12.50 32.43 -8.93
CA SER A 19 -11.29 31.95 -8.28
C SER A 19 -11.49 30.48 -7.89
N PRO A 20 -10.65 29.53 -8.35
CA PRO A 20 -10.49 28.29 -7.61
C PRO A 20 -9.46 28.57 -6.53
N ALA A 21 -9.89 29.20 -5.44
CA ALA A 21 -9.16 29.07 -4.18
C ALA A 21 -9.39 27.63 -3.71
N VAL A 22 -8.65 26.69 -4.32
CA VAL A 22 -8.47 25.36 -3.76
C VAL A 22 -7.75 25.57 -2.45
N LEU A 23 -8.51 25.52 -1.36
CA LEU A 23 -7.99 25.43 0.00
C LEU A 23 -7.05 24.23 0.05
N ALA A 24 -5.75 24.51 -0.01
CA ALA A 24 -4.73 23.59 0.45
C ALA A 24 -4.95 23.39 1.96
N GLN A 25 -5.77 22.39 2.30
CA GLN A 25 -5.94 21.98 3.68
C GLN A 25 -4.61 21.36 4.14
N THR A 26 -3.86 22.11 4.93
CA THR A 26 -2.73 21.59 5.69
C THR A 26 -3.22 20.40 6.52
N PRO A 27 -2.49 19.27 6.57
CA PRO A 27 -2.88 18.14 7.41
C PRO A 27 -3.00 18.61 8.86
N PRO A 28 -4.01 18.10 9.60
CA PRO A 28 -4.24 18.53 10.97
C PRO A 28 -3.00 18.22 11.82
N LYS A 29 -2.39 19.26 12.40
CA LYS A 29 -1.41 19.10 13.47
C LYS A 29 -2.13 18.43 14.64
N VAL A 30 -1.80 17.17 14.90
CA VAL A 30 -2.37 16.38 16.00
C VAL A 30 -1.98 17.05 17.32
N LYS A 31 -2.95 17.65 18.00
CA LYS A 31 -2.81 18.04 19.41
C LYS A 31 -2.88 16.77 20.26
N ALA A 32 -1.77 16.39 20.86
CA ALA A 32 -1.75 15.35 21.88
C ALA A 32 -2.64 15.77 23.06
N ALA A 33 -3.60 14.91 23.43
CA ALA A 33 -4.42 15.12 24.62
C ALA A 33 -3.57 15.02 25.90
N ALA A 34 -3.96 15.78 26.92
CA ALA A 34 -3.25 15.93 28.18
C ALA A 34 -2.99 14.60 28.91
N ALA A 35 -1.82 14.54 29.55
CA ALA A 35 -1.15 13.36 30.07
C ALA A 35 -1.98 12.51 31.05
N ALA A 36 -2.55 11.42 30.55
CA ALA A 36 -2.58 10.17 31.31
C ALA A 36 -1.13 9.70 31.50
N THR A 37 -0.79 9.15 32.67
CA THR A 37 0.52 8.58 33.05
C THR A 37 1.29 8.13 31.83
N ALA A 38 2.39 8.82 31.48
CA ALA A 38 3.07 8.64 30.20
C ALA A 38 3.37 7.16 29.96
N GLN A 39 2.54 6.52 29.13
CA GLN A 39 2.59 5.09 28.95
C GLN A 39 3.90 4.75 28.26
N ARG A 40 4.80 4.11 28.98
CA ARG A 40 6.16 3.85 28.52
C ARG A 40 6.22 2.45 27.92
N LEU A 41 6.38 2.37 26.60
CA LEU A 41 6.62 1.11 25.91
C LEU A 41 8.12 0.84 25.79
N ALA A 42 8.50 -0.44 25.75
CA ALA A 42 9.86 -0.84 25.39
C ALA A 42 10.13 -0.72 23.88
N SER A 43 9.07 -0.57 23.07
CA SER A 43 9.16 -0.39 21.62
C SER A 43 9.76 0.97 21.26
N ASN A 44 10.60 1.01 20.22
CA ASN A 44 11.14 2.27 19.67
C ASN A 44 10.11 3.07 18.87
N HIS A 45 9.11 2.37 18.31
CA HIS A 45 8.05 2.94 17.48
C HIS A 45 6.71 2.32 17.87
N ALA A 46 5.67 3.14 17.99
CA ALA A 46 4.31 2.69 18.27
C ALA A 46 3.29 3.74 17.85
N LEU A 47 2.12 3.27 17.42
CA LEU A 47 0.97 4.10 17.09
C LEU A 47 -0.29 3.31 17.44
N VAL A 48 -1.19 3.93 18.20
CA VAL A 48 -2.51 3.38 18.53
C VAL A 48 -3.57 4.38 18.09
N VAL A 49 -4.50 3.93 17.27
CA VAL A 49 -5.55 4.76 16.67
C VAL A 49 -6.90 4.11 16.92
N ASP A 50 -7.90 4.92 17.28
CA ASP A 50 -9.30 4.51 17.25
C ASP A 50 -9.80 4.51 15.80
N LEU A 51 -10.21 3.34 15.29
CA LEU A 51 -10.62 3.18 13.89
C LEU A 51 -11.98 3.80 13.55
N LYS A 52 -12.83 4.12 14.54
CA LYS A 52 -14.14 4.77 14.33
C LYS A 52 -13.99 6.28 14.23
N THR A 53 -13.17 6.86 15.10
CA THR A 53 -13.00 8.32 15.21
C THR A 53 -11.76 8.84 14.49
N ASN A 54 -10.83 7.94 14.13
CA ASN A 54 -9.47 8.25 13.68
C ASN A 54 -8.64 9.04 14.71
N GLN A 55 -9.03 9.01 15.99
CA GLN A 55 -8.27 9.65 17.04
C GLN A 55 -6.98 8.87 17.34
N VAL A 56 -5.85 9.56 17.36
CA VAL A 56 -4.59 9.00 17.86
C VAL A 56 -4.65 8.95 19.39
N LEU A 57 -4.63 7.73 19.93
CA LEU A 57 -4.68 7.46 21.37
C LEU A 57 -3.27 7.41 21.99
N PHE A 58 -2.30 6.96 21.21
CA PHE A 58 -0.89 6.89 21.61
C PHE A 58 0.02 6.97 20.40
N ALA A 59 1.16 7.65 20.52
CA ALA A 59 2.17 7.73 19.47
C ALA A 59 3.59 7.84 20.05
N GLN A 60 4.52 7.09 19.48
CA GLN A 60 5.95 7.15 19.78
C GLN A 60 6.72 6.95 18.47
N ASN A 61 7.44 7.97 18.00
CA ASN A 61 8.16 7.99 16.72
C ASN A 61 7.36 7.39 15.53
N PRO A 62 6.08 7.77 15.33
CA PRO A 62 5.18 7.07 14.40
C PRO A 62 5.57 7.23 12.94
N ASP A 63 6.25 8.34 12.59
CA ASP A 63 6.62 8.67 11.21
C ASP A 63 8.08 8.29 10.86
N GLN A 64 8.85 7.78 11.83
CA GLN A 64 10.25 7.43 11.61
C GLN A 64 10.35 6.11 10.82
N VAL A 65 11.12 6.13 9.74
CA VAL A 65 11.36 4.95 8.90
C VAL A 65 12.17 3.91 9.67
N ALA A 66 11.68 2.66 9.68
CA ALA A 66 12.33 1.53 10.33
C ALA A 66 12.10 0.22 9.57
N PRO A 67 12.96 -0.81 9.74
CA PRO A 67 12.68 -2.15 9.25
C PRO A 67 11.42 -2.73 9.91
N ILE A 68 10.39 -3.03 9.10
CA ILE A 68 9.10 -3.54 9.60
C ILE A 68 8.99 -5.07 9.58
N ALA A 69 10.04 -5.76 9.08
CA ALA A 69 10.09 -7.20 8.93
C ALA A 69 8.80 -7.77 8.29
N SER A 70 8.20 -8.80 8.88
CA SER A 70 7.06 -9.51 8.33
C SER A 70 5.74 -8.73 8.28
N VAL A 71 5.66 -7.54 8.88
CA VAL A 71 4.50 -6.64 8.68
C VAL A 71 4.33 -6.29 7.19
N THR A 72 5.43 -6.34 6.41
CA THR A 72 5.44 -6.26 4.95
C THR A 72 4.41 -7.17 4.28
N LYS A 73 4.12 -8.35 4.85
CA LYS A 73 3.19 -9.33 4.27
C LYS A 73 1.74 -8.86 4.25
N LEU A 74 1.38 -7.84 5.03
CA LEU A 74 0.07 -7.19 4.91
C LEU A 74 -0.07 -6.50 3.54
N MET A 75 0.99 -5.84 3.06
CA MET A 75 1.01 -5.26 1.71
C MET A 75 1.02 -6.35 0.64
N THR A 76 1.74 -7.45 0.85
CA THR A 76 1.70 -8.63 -0.03
C THR A 76 0.25 -9.11 -0.22
N ALA A 77 -0.48 -9.32 0.87
CA ALA A 77 -1.87 -9.78 0.81
C ALA A 77 -2.78 -8.78 0.07
N MET A 78 -2.63 -7.47 0.35
CA MET A 78 -3.41 -6.45 -0.35
C MET A 78 -3.17 -6.45 -1.86
N VAL A 79 -1.93 -6.64 -2.31
CA VAL A 79 -1.59 -6.66 -3.75
C VAL A 79 -2.06 -7.94 -4.44
N VAL A 80 -1.94 -9.10 -3.77
CA VAL A 80 -2.44 -10.38 -4.31
C VAL A 80 -3.96 -10.32 -4.49
N LEU A 81 -4.70 -9.79 -3.51
CA LEU A 81 -6.16 -9.68 -3.57
C LEU A 81 -6.61 -8.68 -4.66
N ASP A 82 -5.93 -7.55 -4.79
CA ASP A 82 -6.20 -6.56 -5.84
C ASP A 82 -5.99 -7.08 -7.26
N ALA A 83 -5.10 -8.07 -7.42
CA ALA A 83 -4.85 -8.70 -8.72
C ALA A 83 -6.05 -9.49 -9.24
N LYS A 84 -7.01 -9.83 -8.37
CA LYS A 84 -8.23 -10.60 -8.69
C LYS A 84 -7.96 -11.91 -9.44
N GLN A 85 -6.79 -12.53 -9.21
CA GLN A 85 -6.52 -13.87 -9.70
C GLN A 85 -7.37 -14.90 -8.92
N PRO A 86 -7.77 -16.03 -9.52
CA PRO A 86 -8.65 -17.02 -8.88
C PRO A 86 -8.03 -17.58 -7.59
N LEU A 87 -8.66 -17.40 -6.43
CA LEU A 87 -8.07 -17.80 -5.15
C LEU A 87 -7.96 -19.32 -4.97
N ASP A 88 -8.75 -20.09 -5.72
CA ASP A 88 -8.78 -21.55 -5.79
C ASP A 88 -7.74 -22.13 -6.76
N GLN A 89 -7.08 -21.29 -7.58
CA GLN A 89 -5.98 -21.76 -8.42
C GLN A 89 -4.86 -22.33 -7.56
N VAL A 90 -4.46 -23.55 -7.88
CA VAL A 90 -3.29 -24.21 -7.29
C VAL A 90 -2.02 -23.63 -7.92
N ILE A 91 -1.08 -23.24 -7.07
CA ILE A 91 0.24 -22.72 -7.43
C ILE A 91 1.31 -23.43 -6.61
N ASP A 92 2.50 -23.58 -7.18
CA ASP A 92 3.63 -24.24 -6.54
C ASP A 92 4.45 -23.26 -5.69
N ILE A 93 5.11 -23.80 -4.67
CA ILE A 93 6.09 -23.06 -3.87
C ILE A 93 7.43 -23.05 -4.58
N ASP A 94 7.77 -21.87 -5.11
CA ASP A 94 9.06 -21.60 -5.72
C ASP A 94 9.71 -20.32 -5.18
N ILE A 95 11.02 -20.41 -4.97
CA ILE A 95 11.89 -19.32 -4.54
C ILE A 95 13.15 -19.20 -5.42
N SER A 96 13.23 -19.94 -6.51
CA SER A 96 14.38 -20.04 -7.42
C SER A 96 14.88 -18.66 -7.89
N GLU A 97 13.93 -17.78 -8.19
CA GLU A 97 14.18 -16.41 -8.66
C GLU A 97 14.51 -15.40 -7.53
N ASN A 98 14.53 -15.83 -6.27
CA ASN A 98 14.81 -14.94 -5.12
C ASN A 98 16.07 -15.36 -4.37
N PRO A 99 17.25 -14.78 -4.68
CA PRO A 99 18.51 -15.09 -4.01
C PRO A 99 18.48 -14.89 -2.49
N ALA A 100 17.69 -13.92 -1.99
CA ALA A 100 17.56 -13.64 -0.57
C ALA A 100 16.87 -14.77 0.21
N MET A 101 16.20 -15.68 -0.50
CA MET A 101 15.54 -16.85 0.09
C MET A 101 16.43 -18.09 0.17
N ARG A 102 17.65 -18.06 -0.39
CA ARG A 102 18.60 -19.17 -0.28
C ARG A 102 19.00 -19.40 1.17
N GLY A 103 18.86 -20.64 1.65
CA GLY A 103 19.18 -21.00 3.03
C GLY A 103 18.17 -20.55 4.08
N VAL A 104 17.08 -19.86 3.67
CA VAL A 104 16.00 -19.51 4.60
C VAL A 104 15.26 -20.78 5.02
N PHE A 105 15.26 -21.04 6.33
CA PHE A 105 14.55 -22.16 6.92
C PHE A 105 13.04 -22.02 6.70
N SER A 106 12.41 -23.12 6.32
CA SER A 106 10.95 -23.24 6.25
C SER A 106 10.54 -24.69 6.46
N ARG A 107 9.38 -24.89 7.08
CA ARG A 107 8.74 -26.21 7.20
C ARG A 107 8.00 -26.61 5.92
N VAL A 108 7.79 -25.66 5.00
CA VAL A 108 7.09 -25.92 3.74
C VAL A 108 8.09 -26.26 2.65
N ARG A 109 7.88 -27.41 2.00
CA ARG A 109 8.82 -27.95 1.00
C ARG A 109 8.70 -27.18 -0.32
N LEU A 110 9.83 -27.00 -1.00
CA LEU A 110 9.82 -26.47 -2.37
C LEU A 110 9.09 -27.44 -3.29
N GLY A 111 8.36 -26.90 -4.27
CA GLY A 111 7.50 -27.67 -5.18
C GLY A 111 6.22 -28.20 -4.55
N SER A 112 5.91 -27.84 -3.29
CA SER A 112 4.57 -28.14 -2.74
C SER A 112 3.52 -27.31 -3.46
N GLU A 113 2.38 -27.91 -3.74
CA GLU A 113 1.27 -27.26 -4.44
C GLU A 113 0.14 -26.92 -3.46
N LEU A 114 -0.30 -25.66 -3.48
CA LEU A 114 -1.35 -25.15 -2.60
C LEU A 114 -2.22 -24.15 -3.35
N THR A 115 -3.47 -23.98 -2.92
CA THR A 115 -4.29 -22.92 -3.50
C THR A 115 -3.70 -21.55 -3.18
N ARG A 116 -3.92 -20.55 -4.03
CA ARG A 116 -3.52 -19.16 -3.76
C ARG A 116 -4.09 -18.66 -2.42
N ARG A 117 -5.28 -19.12 -2.03
CA ARG A 117 -5.89 -18.87 -0.73
C ARG A 117 -5.05 -19.42 0.41
N ASP A 118 -4.62 -20.68 0.32
CA ASP A 118 -3.82 -21.32 1.36
C ASP A 118 -2.42 -20.69 1.45
N MET A 119 -1.85 -20.30 0.31
CA MET A 119 -0.62 -19.50 0.25
C MET A 119 -0.74 -18.19 1.03
N LEU A 120 -1.85 -17.46 0.85
CA LEU A 120 -2.13 -16.24 1.62
C LEU A 120 -2.27 -16.53 3.11
N GLN A 121 -2.98 -17.59 3.48
CA GLN A 121 -3.14 -17.98 4.88
C GLN A 121 -1.79 -18.36 5.52
N LEU A 122 -0.97 -19.15 4.85
CA LEU A 122 0.38 -19.48 5.35
C LEU A 122 1.25 -18.24 5.52
N ALA A 123 1.23 -17.34 4.53
CA ALA A 123 1.97 -16.09 4.58
C ALA A 123 1.55 -15.20 5.75
N LEU A 124 0.25 -15.15 6.10
CA LEU A 124 -0.26 -14.27 7.15
C LEU A 124 -0.28 -14.90 8.55
N MET A 125 -0.62 -16.19 8.67
CA MET A 125 -0.76 -16.88 9.96
C MET A 125 0.59 -17.29 10.55
N SER A 126 1.45 -17.90 9.71
CA SER A 126 2.76 -18.39 10.12
C SER A 126 3.89 -17.43 9.75
N SER A 127 3.55 -16.27 9.16
CA SER A 127 4.54 -15.34 8.60
C SER A 127 5.47 -16.05 7.59
N GLU A 128 4.95 -17.00 6.81
CA GLU A 128 5.77 -17.90 6.00
C GLU A 128 6.38 -17.15 4.78
N ASN A 129 7.70 -17.23 4.62
CA ASN A 129 8.45 -16.44 3.62
C ASN A 129 8.44 -17.05 2.22
N ARG A 130 8.45 -18.38 2.09
CA ARG A 130 8.38 -19.08 0.80
C ARG A 130 7.03 -18.86 0.14
N ALA A 131 5.94 -18.93 0.88
CA ALA A 131 4.59 -18.65 0.43
C ALA A 131 4.44 -17.19 -0.04
N ALA A 132 4.92 -16.23 0.76
CA ALA A 132 4.91 -14.82 0.36
C ALA A 132 5.75 -14.57 -0.91
N THR A 133 6.91 -15.24 -1.04
CA THR A 133 7.75 -15.15 -2.24
C THR A 133 7.07 -15.77 -3.46
N SER A 134 6.45 -16.93 -3.29
CA SER A 134 5.75 -17.65 -4.36
C SER A 134 4.55 -16.85 -4.86
N LEU A 135 3.80 -16.20 -3.96
CA LEU A 135 2.72 -15.28 -4.33
C LEU A 135 3.22 -14.12 -5.21
N ALA A 136 4.39 -13.56 -4.90
CA ALA A 136 5.00 -12.51 -5.71
C ALA A 136 5.50 -13.03 -7.07
N TYR A 137 5.99 -14.26 -7.13
CA TYR A 137 6.41 -14.92 -8.35
C TYR A 137 5.22 -15.20 -9.29
N HIS A 138 4.13 -15.74 -8.76
CA HIS A 138 2.89 -16.06 -9.49
C HIS A 138 2.01 -14.83 -9.82
N TYR A 139 2.48 -13.62 -9.51
CA TYR A 139 1.80 -12.38 -9.87
C TYR A 139 1.95 -12.08 -11.37
N PRO A 140 0.95 -11.48 -12.05
CA PRO A 140 1.08 -11.10 -13.45
C PRO A 140 2.26 -10.12 -13.67
N GLY A 141 3.23 -10.51 -14.49
CA GLY A 141 4.49 -9.76 -14.67
C GLY A 141 5.58 -10.08 -13.64
N GLY A 142 5.37 -11.09 -12.80
CA GLY A 142 6.34 -11.65 -11.86
C GLY A 142 6.70 -10.72 -10.70
N GLN A 143 7.77 -11.09 -9.98
CA GLN A 143 8.17 -10.42 -8.74
C GLN A 143 8.45 -8.92 -8.90
N LYS A 144 9.04 -8.49 -10.03
CA LYS A 144 9.30 -7.06 -10.29
C LYS A 144 8.01 -6.27 -10.41
N ALA A 145 7.03 -6.79 -11.14
CA ALA A 145 5.70 -6.17 -11.24
C ALA A 145 4.97 -6.19 -9.88
N PHE A 146 5.13 -7.26 -9.11
CA PHE A 146 4.58 -7.35 -7.75
C PHE A 146 5.10 -6.25 -6.83
N VAL A 147 6.43 -6.06 -6.76
CA VAL A 147 7.04 -5.00 -5.94
C VAL A 147 6.65 -3.61 -6.42
N ALA A 148 6.53 -3.42 -7.74
CA ALA A 148 6.02 -2.16 -8.29
C ALA A 148 4.57 -1.90 -7.87
N ALA A 149 3.72 -2.93 -7.86
CA ALA A 149 2.34 -2.86 -7.39
C ALA A 149 2.24 -2.59 -5.88
N MET A 150 3.10 -3.20 -5.05
CA MET A 150 3.21 -2.88 -3.61
C MET A 150 3.53 -1.41 -3.39
N ASN A 151 4.51 -0.90 -4.12
CA ASN A 151 4.91 0.50 -4.06
C ASN A 151 3.83 1.45 -4.57
N ALA A 152 3.11 1.08 -5.63
CA ALA A 152 1.97 1.84 -6.15
C ALA A 152 0.82 1.90 -5.13
N LYS A 153 0.51 0.77 -4.48
CA LYS A 153 -0.51 0.73 -3.44
C LYS A 153 -0.11 1.55 -2.22
N ALA A 154 1.14 1.50 -1.76
CA ALA A 154 1.63 2.35 -0.68
C ALA A 154 1.39 3.84 -0.98
N ARG A 155 1.70 4.29 -2.20
CA ARG A 155 1.42 5.68 -2.64
C ARG A 155 -0.07 6.00 -2.68
N ALA A 156 -0.90 5.09 -3.20
CA ALA A 156 -2.35 5.27 -3.25
C ALA A 156 -2.99 5.39 -1.86
N LEU A 157 -2.40 4.76 -0.85
CA LEU A 157 -2.81 4.85 0.56
C LEU A 157 -2.20 6.06 1.29
N GLY A 158 -1.42 6.90 0.60
CA GLY A 158 -0.76 8.06 1.22
C GLY A 158 0.42 7.71 2.14
N MET A 159 0.98 6.50 2.05
CA MET A 159 2.11 6.04 2.86
C MET A 159 3.44 6.63 2.34
N LYS A 160 3.70 7.90 2.65
CA LYS A 160 4.85 8.67 2.13
C LYS A 160 6.22 8.17 2.61
N ASN A 161 6.26 7.45 3.74
CA ASN A 161 7.48 6.98 4.40
C ASN A 161 7.66 5.45 4.25
N THR A 162 7.27 4.88 3.11
CA THR A 162 7.33 3.42 2.85
C THR A 162 7.79 3.14 1.41
N ARG A 163 8.60 2.09 1.20
CA ARG A 163 9.10 1.64 -0.11
C ARG A 163 9.34 0.13 -0.16
#